data_AF-A0A7J4G015-F1
#
_entry.id   AF-A0A7J4G015-F1
#
_cell.length_a   1.000
_cell.length_b   1.000
_cell.length_c   1.000
_cell.angle_alpha   90.00
_cell.angle_beta   90.00
_cell.angle_gamma   90.00
#
_symmetry.space_group_name_H-M   'P 1'
#
loop_
_entity.id
_entity.type
_entity.pdbx_description
1 polymer ?
#
loop_
_entity_poly.entity_id
_entity_poly.type
_entity_poly.pdbx_seq_one_letter_code
_entity_poly.pdbx_strand_id
1 'polypeptide(L)'
;MQYYSEEKSGKKKRFLYKILLRINMEIPLTKILNLYKISKELKIDPEKGIIKSKRGIRYLLFSSDMALAIEDELKRIIGKDMAKGMTYRIGYEAGKRFATPFKEEFKDKTTVEIANKCGEFAQIAGWGRHEIGIVSDEKIVITVYNSPISGLKKTLKEFSCHFHAGLLGGSADVITEKRIRCEEVKCVARGDKFCQFILNLKPNKESILNYSEVNANSV
;
A
#
# COMPACT_ATOMS: atom_id res chain seq x y z
N MET A 1 31.39 11.84 -13.71
CA MET A 1 30.85 11.93 -12.33
C MET A 1 30.04 10.70 -11.87
N GLN A 2 29.97 9.59 -12.63
CA GLN A 2 29.21 8.39 -12.26
C GLN A 2 29.97 7.34 -11.41
N TYR A 3 31.30 7.43 -11.29
CA TYR A 3 32.10 6.42 -10.59
C TYR A 3 32.16 6.57 -9.05
N TYR A 4 31.82 7.74 -8.51
CA TYR A 4 32.01 8.04 -7.08
C TYR A 4 30.84 7.60 -6.17
N SER A 5 29.65 7.32 -6.73
CA SER A 5 28.49 6.87 -5.94
C SER A 5 28.43 5.35 -5.75
N GLU A 6 28.94 4.57 -6.71
CA GLU A 6 28.94 3.11 -6.63
C GLU A 6 30.01 2.57 -5.66
N GLU A 7 31.18 3.22 -5.60
CA GLU A 7 32.27 2.82 -4.71
C GLU A 7 31.91 2.95 -3.21
N LYS A 8 31.17 4.00 -2.84
CA LYS A 8 30.69 4.20 -1.45
C LYS A 8 29.67 3.15 -1.03
N SER A 9 28.83 2.69 -1.96
CA SER A 9 27.86 1.61 -1.74
C SER A 9 28.57 0.26 -1.53
N GLY A 10 29.60 -0.04 -2.32
CA GLY A 10 30.41 -1.24 -2.19
C GLY A 10 31.23 -1.30 -0.89
N LYS A 11 31.86 -0.19 -0.49
CA LYS A 11 32.63 -0.11 0.77
C LYS A 11 31.76 -0.28 2.01
N LYS A 12 30.54 0.29 2.02
CA LYS A 12 29.60 0.16 3.14
C LYS A 12 29.05 -1.27 3.27
N LYS A 13 28.79 -1.95 2.15
CA LYS A 13 28.42 -3.38 2.14
C LYS A 13 29.53 -4.28 2.69
N ARG A 14 30.79 -4.06 2.27
CA ARG A 14 31.95 -4.80 2.80
C ARG A 14 32.15 -4.59 4.30
N PHE A 15 31.88 -3.38 4.80
CA PHE A 15 32.00 -3.04 6.22
C PHE A 15 30.93 -3.73 7.08
N LEU A 16 29.65 -3.68 6.67
CA LEU A 16 28.59 -4.43 7.36
C LEU A 16 28.86 -5.94 7.35
N TYR A 17 29.34 -6.48 6.23
CA TYR A 17 29.68 -7.90 6.13
C TYR A 17 30.79 -8.31 7.11
N LYS A 18 31.83 -7.49 7.28
CA LYS A 18 32.88 -7.73 8.27
C LYS A 18 32.39 -7.65 9.73
N ILE A 19 31.40 -6.79 10.01
CA ILE A 19 30.77 -6.71 11.34
C ILE A 19 29.93 -7.96 11.62
N LEU A 20 29.14 -8.42 10.65
CA LEU A 20 28.29 -9.61 10.78
C LEU A 20 29.13 -10.89 10.99
N LEU A 21 30.26 -11.00 10.29
CA LEU A 21 31.23 -12.10 10.50
C LEU A 21 31.87 -12.08 11.90
N ARG A 22 32.01 -10.90 12.54
CA ARG A 22 32.56 -10.78 13.90
C ARG A 22 31.57 -11.15 15.01
N ILE A 23 30.26 -11.18 14.72
CA ILE A 23 29.21 -11.42 15.73
C ILE A 23 28.76 -12.90 15.73
N ASN A 24 29.43 -13.79 14.97
CA ASN A 24 29.08 -15.21 14.84
C ASN A 24 27.57 -15.43 14.54
N MET A 25 26.99 -14.51 13.77
CA MET A 25 25.61 -14.58 13.35
C MET A 25 25.59 -14.92 11.87
N GLU A 26 25.18 -16.15 11.55
CA GLU A 26 24.84 -16.55 10.18
C GLU A 26 23.51 -15.90 9.76
N ILE A 27 23.48 -14.57 9.64
CA ILE A 27 22.33 -13.88 9.07
C ILE A 27 22.48 -13.95 7.54
N PRO A 28 21.52 -14.57 6.82
CA PRO A 28 21.54 -14.60 5.36
C PRO A 28 21.61 -13.18 4.78
N LEU A 29 22.43 -13.00 3.74
CA LEU A 29 22.60 -11.70 3.06
C LEU A 29 21.27 -11.06 2.65
N THR A 30 20.27 -11.89 2.32
CA THR A 30 18.90 -11.47 1.99
C THR A 30 18.21 -10.74 3.15
N LYS A 31 18.35 -11.23 4.41
CA LYS A 31 17.81 -10.56 5.60
C LYS A 31 18.49 -9.22 5.83
N ILE A 32 19.80 -9.14 5.65
CA ILE A 32 20.57 -7.88 5.80
C ILE A 32 20.13 -6.86 4.75
N LEU A 33 19.93 -7.28 3.50
CA LEU A 33 19.43 -6.41 2.43
C LEU A 33 18.00 -5.92 2.72
N ASN A 34 17.14 -6.77 3.29
CA ASN A 34 15.78 -6.37 3.67
C ASN A 34 15.78 -5.36 4.82
N LEU A 35 16.59 -5.59 5.87
CA LEU A 35 16.78 -4.62 6.95
C LEU A 35 17.34 -3.29 6.43
N TYR A 36 18.26 -3.34 5.47
CA TYR A 36 18.77 -2.14 4.82
C TYR A 36 17.69 -1.38 4.04
N LYS A 37 16.83 -2.09 3.28
CA LYS A 37 15.67 -1.47 2.61
C LYS A 37 14.73 -0.79 3.61
N ILE A 38 14.37 -1.50 4.69
CA ILE A 38 13.54 -0.95 5.77
C ILE A 38 14.18 0.31 6.35
N SER A 39 15.48 0.28 6.69
CA SER A 39 16.19 1.41 7.28
C SER A 39 16.28 2.65 6.38
N LYS A 40 16.16 2.47 5.06
CA LYS A 40 16.12 3.58 4.09
C LYS A 40 14.74 4.22 3.98
N GLU A 41 13.70 3.43 4.17
CA GLU A 41 12.32 3.87 3.99
C GLU A 41 11.69 4.33 5.31
N LEU A 42 12.09 3.76 6.45
CA LEU A 42 11.57 4.02 7.79
C LEU A 42 12.70 4.40 8.76
N LYS A 43 12.52 5.53 9.46
CA LYS A 43 13.27 5.92 10.65
C LYS A 43 12.46 5.55 11.88
N ILE A 44 13.03 4.68 12.71
CA ILE A 44 12.47 4.23 13.98
C ILE A 44 13.29 4.87 15.10
N ASP A 45 12.62 5.60 15.98
CA ASP A 45 13.17 6.25 17.17
C ASP A 45 12.44 5.69 18.40
N PRO A 46 12.98 4.63 19.03
CA PRO A 46 12.31 3.94 20.15
C PRO A 46 12.20 4.81 21.40
N GLU A 47 13.22 5.62 21.69
CA GLU A 47 13.24 6.51 22.87
C GLU A 47 12.09 7.53 22.82
N LYS A 48 11.77 8.03 21.62
CA LYS A 48 10.65 8.96 21.42
C LYS A 48 9.33 8.28 21.04
N GLY A 49 9.31 6.97 20.82
CA GLY A 49 8.13 6.24 20.33
C GLY A 49 7.65 6.70 18.95
N ILE A 50 8.58 7.00 18.04
CA ILE A 50 8.26 7.56 16.71
C ILE A 50 8.76 6.63 15.61
N ILE A 51 7.85 6.26 14.70
CA ILE A 51 8.19 5.66 13.42
C ILE A 51 7.76 6.65 12.34
N LYS A 52 8.69 7.05 11.47
CA LYS A 52 8.42 7.94 10.34
C LYS A 52 9.03 7.38 9.07
N SER A 53 8.33 7.49 7.96
CA SER A 53 8.95 7.26 6.67
C SER A 53 9.89 8.42 6.28
N LYS A 54 10.78 8.16 5.32
CA LYS A 54 11.58 9.22 4.67
C LYS A 54 10.72 10.34 4.06
N ARG A 55 9.45 10.04 3.76
CA ARG A 55 8.45 10.96 3.20
C ARG A 55 7.68 11.75 4.27
N GLY A 56 8.09 11.68 5.52
CA GLY A 56 7.47 12.44 6.63
C GLY A 56 6.19 11.83 7.21
N ILE A 57 5.61 10.79 6.58
CA ILE A 57 4.44 10.09 7.14
C ILE A 57 4.84 9.40 8.44
N ARG A 58 4.12 9.67 9.53
CA ARG A 58 4.22 8.93 10.80
C ARG A 58 3.46 7.61 10.69
N TYR A 59 4.10 6.53 11.09
CA TYR A 59 3.50 5.20 11.13
C TYR A 59 3.30 4.76 12.58
N LEU A 60 2.32 3.89 12.75
CA LEU A 60 2.12 3.09 13.95
C LEU A 60 2.32 1.62 13.56
N LEU A 61 3.00 0.86 14.41
CA LEU A 61 2.96 -0.60 14.30
C LEU A 61 1.66 -1.06 14.91
N PHE A 62 0.90 -1.80 14.12
CA PHE A 62 -0.45 -2.20 14.45
C PHE A 62 -0.65 -3.63 13.95
N SER A 63 -1.20 -4.51 14.79
CA SER A 63 -1.43 -5.91 14.42
C SER A 63 -2.59 -6.03 13.45
N SER A 64 -2.54 -7.03 12.58
CA SER A 64 -3.67 -7.36 11.70
C SER A 64 -4.95 -7.67 12.50
N ASP A 65 -4.84 -8.25 13.69
CA ASP A 65 -5.97 -8.51 14.60
C ASP A 65 -6.68 -7.24 15.04
N MET A 66 -5.94 -6.15 15.29
CA MET A 66 -6.58 -4.89 15.67
C MET A 66 -7.36 -4.30 14.48
N ALA A 67 -6.98 -4.60 13.23
CA ALA A 67 -7.72 -4.17 12.04
C ALA A 67 -9.04 -4.93 11.94
N LEU A 68 -8.99 -6.23 12.23
CA LEU A 68 -10.19 -7.07 12.29
C LEU A 68 -11.14 -6.59 13.38
N ALA A 69 -10.63 -6.32 14.58
CA ALA A 69 -11.44 -5.88 15.70
C ALA A 69 -12.22 -4.60 15.35
N ILE A 70 -11.56 -3.63 14.71
CA ILE A 70 -12.24 -2.40 14.23
C ILE A 70 -13.32 -2.75 13.20
N GLU A 71 -13.00 -3.58 12.21
CA GLU A 71 -13.97 -3.92 11.15
C GLU A 71 -15.17 -4.71 11.67
N ASP A 72 -14.95 -5.67 12.57
CA ASP A 72 -16.01 -6.49 13.15
C ASP A 72 -16.90 -5.66 14.07
N GLU A 73 -16.31 -4.73 14.83
CA GLU A 73 -17.07 -3.80 15.64
C GLU A 73 -17.89 -2.82 14.79
N LEU A 74 -17.34 -2.33 13.67
CA LEU A 74 -18.11 -1.55 12.71
C LEU A 74 -19.30 -2.33 12.17
N LYS A 75 -19.11 -3.59 11.75
CA LYS A 75 -20.22 -4.45 11.30
C LYS A 75 -21.27 -4.65 12.38
N ARG A 76 -20.86 -4.76 13.65
CA ARG A 76 -21.76 -4.93 14.78
C ARG A 76 -22.63 -3.69 15.01
N ILE A 77 -22.06 -2.50 14.88
CA ILE A 77 -22.76 -1.24 15.18
C ILE A 77 -23.68 -0.83 14.03
N ILE A 78 -23.20 -0.86 12.79
CA ILE A 78 -23.92 -0.28 11.63
C ILE A 78 -24.38 -1.31 10.60
N GLY A 79 -24.22 -2.60 10.89
CA GLY A 79 -24.53 -3.68 9.96
C GLY A 79 -23.48 -3.88 8.87
N LYS A 80 -23.52 -5.06 8.23
CA LYS A 80 -22.48 -5.49 7.29
C LYS A 80 -22.38 -4.58 6.06
N ASP A 81 -23.49 -4.24 5.42
CA ASP A 81 -23.45 -3.54 4.14
C ASP A 81 -22.94 -2.10 4.26
N MET A 82 -23.39 -1.36 5.28
CA MET A 82 -22.84 -0.03 5.56
C MET A 82 -21.37 -0.10 6.00
N ALA A 83 -21.00 -1.08 6.82
CA ALA A 83 -19.60 -1.28 7.20
C ALA A 83 -18.71 -1.51 5.97
N LYS A 84 -19.13 -2.33 4.98
CA LYS A 84 -18.37 -2.54 3.73
C LYS A 84 -18.09 -1.22 3.00
N GLY A 85 -19.12 -0.39 2.81
CA GLY A 85 -18.98 0.92 2.15
C GLY A 85 -18.11 1.89 2.94
N MET A 86 -18.28 1.94 4.27
CA MET A 86 -17.51 2.81 5.13
C MET A 86 -16.03 2.39 5.21
N THR A 87 -15.75 1.09 5.36
CA THR A 87 -14.39 0.54 5.34
C THR A 87 -13.69 0.82 4.00
N TYR A 88 -14.40 0.70 2.88
CA TYR A 88 -13.87 1.14 1.57
C TYR A 88 -13.53 2.63 1.57
N ARG A 89 -14.43 3.50 2.05
CA ARG A 89 -14.18 4.95 2.04
C ARG A 89 -13.03 5.36 2.96
N ILE A 90 -12.93 4.76 4.15
CA ILE A 90 -11.79 4.95 5.05
C ILE A 90 -10.50 4.55 4.34
N GLY A 91 -10.48 3.38 3.71
CA GLY A 91 -9.37 2.92 2.88
C GLY A 91 -9.02 3.93 1.78
N TYR A 92 -10.02 4.44 1.06
CA TYR A 92 -9.84 5.42 0.00
C TYR A 92 -9.13 6.69 0.47
N GLU A 93 -9.63 7.31 1.55
CA GLU A 93 -9.00 8.50 2.10
C GLU A 93 -7.61 8.21 2.70
N ALA A 94 -7.38 7.02 3.23
CA ALA A 94 -6.04 6.59 3.66
C ALA A 94 -5.09 6.43 2.45
N GLY A 95 -5.58 5.84 1.35
CA GLY A 95 -4.85 5.66 0.10
C GLY A 95 -4.43 6.99 -0.52
N LYS A 96 -5.31 8.00 -0.53
CA LYS A 96 -4.97 9.34 -1.00
C LYS A 96 -3.78 9.91 -0.21
N ARG A 97 -3.90 9.94 1.13
CA ARG A 97 -2.84 10.43 2.03
C ARG A 97 -1.53 9.66 1.86
N PHE A 98 -1.62 8.34 1.63
CA PHE A 98 -0.47 7.48 1.40
C PHE A 98 0.25 7.81 0.08
N ALA A 99 -0.49 7.96 -1.01
CA ALA A 99 0.07 8.14 -2.34
C ALA A 99 0.54 9.58 -2.63
N THR A 100 -0.02 10.60 -1.99
CA THR A 100 0.35 12.01 -2.20
C THR A 100 1.86 12.26 -2.14
N PRO A 101 2.61 11.87 -1.09
CA PRO A 101 4.04 12.12 -1.07
C PRO A 101 4.83 11.29 -2.11
N PHE A 102 4.30 10.15 -2.57
CA PHE A 102 4.92 9.41 -3.67
C PHE A 102 4.73 10.13 -5.00
N LYS A 103 3.54 10.66 -5.27
CA LYS A 103 3.27 11.46 -6.46
C LYS A 103 4.16 12.71 -6.51
N GLU A 104 4.38 13.38 -5.38
CA GLU A 104 5.31 14.52 -5.33
C GLU A 104 6.77 14.11 -5.51
N GLU A 105 7.25 13.08 -4.78
CA GLU A 105 8.64 12.61 -4.87
C GLU A 105 9.00 12.12 -6.29
N PHE A 106 8.04 11.51 -6.99
CA PHE A 106 8.23 10.86 -8.28
C PHE A 106 7.42 11.51 -9.42
N LYS A 107 7.22 12.83 -9.36
CA LYS A 107 6.41 13.57 -10.36
C LYS A 107 6.94 13.51 -11.79
N ASP A 108 8.22 13.20 -11.96
CA ASP A 108 8.90 12.99 -13.25
C ASP A 108 8.73 11.55 -13.80
N LYS A 109 8.05 10.68 -13.06
CA LYS A 109 7.84 9.27 -13.43
C LYS A 109 6.45 9.02 -14.00
N THR A 110 6.34 7.92 -14.74
CA THR A 110 5.04 7.45 -15.23
C THR A 110 4.16 7.00 -14.07
N THR A 111 2.83 7.02 -14.29
CA THR A 111 1.83 6.51 -13.32
C THR A 111 2.18 5.11 -12.80
N VAL A 112 2.63 4.23 -13.69
CA VAL A 112 2.95 2.84 -13.36
C VAL A 112 4.19 2.73 -12.49
N GLU A 113 5.22 3.54 -12.76
CA GLU A 113 6.43 3.58 -11.92
C GLU A 113 6.11 4.09 -10.51
N ILE A 114 5.29 5.14 -10.38
CA ILE A 114 4.84 5.64 -9.07
C ILE A 114 4.05 4.55 -8.34
N ALA A 115 3.12 3.89 -9.03
CA ALA A 115 2.32 2.81 -8.45
C ALA A 115 3.20 1.63 -7.98
N ASN A 116 4.22 1.25 -8.75
CA ASN A 116 5.19 0.24 -8.34
C ASN A 116 5.98 0.67 -7.09
N LYS A 117 6.38 1.94 -6.99
CA LYS A 117 7.05 2.47 -5.78
C LYS A 117 6.13 2.45 -4.56
N CYS A 118 4.85 2.76 -4.73
CA CYS A 118 3.84 2.57 -3.69
C CYS A 118 3.71 1.10 -3.27
N GLY A 119 3.66 0.17 -4.22
CA GLY A 119 3.58 -1.27 -3.95
C GLY A 119 4.81 -1.83 -3.23
N GLU A 120 6.01 -1.43 -3.65
CA GLU A 120 7.28 -1.79 -2.98
C GLU A 120 7.28 -1.35 -1.51
N PHE A 121 6.81 -0.12 -1.23
CA PHE A 121 6.71 0.36 0.14
C PHE A 121 5.59 -0.34 0.92
N ALA A 122 4.42 -0.58 0.30
CA ALA A 122 3.31 -1.29 0.93
C ALA A 122 3.74 -2.69 1.38
N GLN A 123 4.57 -3.38 0.58
CA GLN A 123 5.19 -4.65 0.95
C GLN A 123 6.11 -4.52 2.17
N ILE A 124 6.94 -3.48 2.24
CA ILE A 124 7.78 -3.19 3.42
C ILE A 124 6.90 -2.95 4.66
N ALA A 125 5.77 -2.27 4.48
CA ALA A 125 4.82 -1.94 5.54
C ALA A 125 3.86 -3.09 5.92
N GLY A 126 4.04 -4.30 5.35
CA GLY A 126 3.28 -5.50 5.74
C GLY A 126 1.92 -5.68 5.06
N TRP A 127 1.62 -4.95 3.98
CA TRP A 127 0.35 -5.04 3.25
C TRP A 127 0.28 -6.19 2.24
N GLY A 128 1.22 -7.14 2.30
CA GLY A 128 1.38 -8.19 1.31
C GLY A 128 2.25 -7.77 0.13
N ARG A 129 2.49 -8.69 -0.80
CA ARG A 129 3.29 -8.45 -2.01
C ARG A 129 2.39 -8.05 -3.16
N HIS A 130 2.60 -6.85 -3.70
CA HIS A 130 1.84 -6.29 -4.82
C HIS A 130 2.52 -6.59 -6.16
N GLU A 131 1.76 -7.10 -7.11
CA GLU A 131 2.13 -7.22 -8.52
C GLU A 131 1.13 -6.42 -9.36
N ILE A 132 1.62 -5.44 -10.11
CA ILE A 132 0.79 -4.54 -10.92
C ILE A 132 0.90 -4.98 -12.38
N GLY A 133 -0.23 -5.38 -12.97
CA GLY A 133 -0.35 -5.74 -14.38
C GLY A 133 -1.21 -4.74 -15.14
N ILE A 134 -0.70 -4.23 -16.26
CA ILE A 134 -1.48 -3.38 -17.18
C ILE A 134 -2.17 -4.32 -18.17
N VAL A 135 -3.50 -4.32 -18.18
CA VAL A 135 -4.29 -5.15 -19.10
C VAL A 135 -4.66 -4.38 -20.36
N SER A 136 -4.90 -3.07 -20.21
CA SER A 136 -5.13 -2.11 -21.30
C SER A 136 -4.92 -0.70 -20.77
N ASP A 137 -4.99 0.31 -21.64
CA ASP A 137 -4.94 1.73 -21.26
C ASP A 137 -6.04 2.13 -20.25
N GLU A 138 -7.10 1.34 -20.15
CA GLU A 138 -8.26 1.63 -19.31
C GLU A 138 -8.36 0.73 -18.07
N LYS A 139 -7.49 -0.28 -17.96
CA LYS A 139 -7.66 -1.35 -16.97
C LYS A 139 -6.33 -1.81 -16.40
N ILE A 140 -6.17 -1.63 -15.10
CA ILE A 140 -5.05 -2.14 -14.32
C ILE A 140 -5.56 -3.26 -13.41
N VAL A 141 -4.78 -4.34 -13.32
CA VAL A 141 -5.00 -5.44 -12.39
C VAL A 141 -3.90 -5.42 -11.35
N ILE A 142 -4.27 -5.45 -10.08
CA ILE A 142 -3.34 -5.54 -8.96
C ILE A 142 -3.55 -6.88 -8.28
N THR A 143 -2.50 -7.70 -8.23
CA THR A 143 -2.50 -8.97 -7.51
C THR A 143 -1.78 -8.77 -6.19
N VAL A 144 -2.39 -9.20 -5.08
CA VAL A 144 -1.84 -9.11 -3.74
C VAL A 144 -1.71 -10.50 -3.13
N TYR A 145 -0.47 -10.91 -2.88
CA TYR A 145 -0.16 -12.14 -2.16
C TYR A 145 0.01 -11.85 -0.67
N ASN A 146 -0.36 -12.81 0.17
CA ASN A 146 -0.22 -12.72 1.63
C ASN A 146 -0.89 -11.47 2.22
N SER A 147 -2.10 -11.15 1.75
CA SER A 147 -2.88 -10.05 2.30
C SER A 147 -3.15 -10.29 3.80
N PRO A 148 -2.82 -9.33 4.68
CA PRO A 148 -3.00 -9.50 6.13
C PRO A 148 -4.48 -9.53 6.53
N ILE A 149 -5.37 -8.95 5.71
CA ILE A 149 -6.80 -8.86 6.00
C ILE A 149 -7.52 -10.17 5.64
N SER A 150 -7.31 -10.69 4.43
CA SER A 150 -8.00 -11.91 3.97
C SER A 150 -7.43 -13.18 4.59
N GLY A 151 -6.14 -13.18 4.97
CA GLY A 151 -5.48 -14.34 5.58
C GLY A 151 -6.16 -14.81 6.87
N LEU A 152 -6.75 -13.89 7.61
CA LEU A 152 -7.44 -14.15 8.87
C LEU A 152 -8.93 -14.49 8.71
N LYS A 153 -9.48 -14.33 7.49
CA LYS A 153 -10.92 -14.46 7.19
C LYS A 153 -11.25 -15.61 6.24
N LYS A 154 -10.38 -16.62 6.16
CA LYS A 154 -10.48 -17.77 5.23
C LYS A 154 -11.81 -18.52 5.27
N THR A 155 -12.62 -18.34 6.30
CA THR A 155 -13.91 -19.02 6.51
C THR A 155 -15.12 -18.22 6.04
N LEU A 156 -14.99 -16.94 5.70
CA LEU A 156 -16.16 -16.07 5.45
C LEU A 156 -16.82 -16.27 4.08
N LYS A 157 -16.14 -16.91 3.11
CA LYS A 157 -16.63 -17.14 1.73
C LYS A 157 -17.13 -15.87 1.00
N GLU A 158 -16.75 -14.68 1.47
CA GLU A 158 -17.07 -13.39 0.86
C GLU A 158 -15.81 -12.58 0.57
N PHE A 159 -15.94 -11.54 -0.27
CA PHE A 159 -14.91 -10.52 -0.43
C PHE A 159 -14.75 -9.77 0.88
N SER A 160 -13.52 -9.68 1.38
CA SER A 160 -13.25 -9.13 2.72
C SER A 160 -12.23 -8.00 2.72
N CYS A 161 -11.61 -7.67 1.59
CA CYS A 161 -10.55 -6.66 1.53
C CYS A 161 -11.08 -5.28 1.15
N HIS A 162 -12.23 -4.87 1.68
CA HIS A 162 -12.85 -3.58 1.34
C HIS A 162 -11.93 -2.40 1.65
N PHE A 163 -11.21 -2.44 2.78
CA PHE A 163 -10.23 -1.41 3.13
C PHE A 163 -9.10 -1.36 2.10
N HIS A 164 -8.57 -2.52 1.69
CA HIS A 164 -7.46 -2.59 0.75
C HIS A 164 -7.88 -2.13 -0.65
N ALA A 165 -9.08 -2.53 -1.10
CA ALA A 165 -9.68 -2.02 -2.33
C ALA A 165 -9.79 -0.49 -2.29
N GLY A 166 -10.33 0.06 -1.19
CA GLY A 166 -10.37 1.50 -0.95
C GLY A 166 -8.98 2.14 -1.06
N LEU A 167 -8.00 1.61 -0.33
CA LEU A 167 -6.62 2.11 -0.31
C LEU A 167 -5.98 2.12 -1.70
N LEU A 168 -6.18 1.07 -2.49
CA LEU A 168 -5.71 1.00 -3.87
C LEU A 168 -6.43 2.02 -4.76
N GLY A 169 -7.74 2.17 -4.62
CA GLY A 169 -8.54 3.15 -5.38
C GLY A 169 -8.13 4.59 -5.09
N GLY A 170 -8.01 4.96 -3.81
CA GLY A 170 -7.60 6.31 -3.40
C GLY A 170 -6.14 6.61 -3.75
N SER A 171 -5.27 5.59 -3.73
CA SER A 171 -3.89 5.75 -4.23
C SER A 171 -3.88 6.00 -5.73
N ALA A 172 -4.64 5.22 -6.50
CA ALA A 172 -4.76 5.40 -7.95
C ALA A 172 -5.37 6.75 -8.32
N ASP A 173 -6.33 7.25 -7.53
CA ASP A 173 -6.91 8.59 -7.71
C ASP A 173 -5.83 9.67 -7.70
N VAL A 174 -4.98 9.69 -6.67
CA VAL A 174 -3.89 10.65 -6.57
C VAL A 174 -2.84 10.47 -7.67
N ILE A 175 -2.48 9.23 -8.01
CA ILE A 175 -1.40 8.99 -8.98
C ILE A 175 -1.85 9.38 -10.40
N THR A 176 -3.08 9.03 -10.76
CA THR A 176 -3.66 9.24 -12.10
C THR A 176 -4.36 10.59 -12.26
N GLU A 177 -4.63 11.29 -11.16
CA GLU A 177 -5.41 12.53 -11.11
C GLU A 177 -6.82 12.37 -11.70
N LYS A 178 -7.37 11.16 -11.56
CA LYS A 178 -8.71 10.77 -12.02
C LYS A 178 -9.44 10.08 -10.89
N ARG A 179 -10.75 10.25 -10.79
CA ARG A 179 -11.56 9.54 -9.78
C ARG A 179 -11.66 8.04 -10.13
N ILE A 180 -10.79 7.22 -9.54
CA ILE A 180 -10.68 5.79 -9.82
C ILE A 180 -11.40 4.96 -8.75
N ARG A 181 -12.24 4.01 -9.18
CA ARG A 181 -12.79 2.98 -8.29
C ARG A 181 -11.99 1.68 -8.43
N CYS A 182 -11.77 1.02 -7.32
CA CYS A 182 -11.12 -0.28 -7.24
C CYS A 182 -12.11 -1.35 -6.80
N GLU A 183 -12.10 -2.50 -7.46
CA GLU A 183 -12.98 -3.63 -7.17
C GLU A 183 -12.17 -4.89 -6.89
N GLU A 184 -12.49 -5.60 -5.80
CA GLU A 184 -11.90 -6.91 -5.52
C GLU A 184 -12.63 -7.98 -6.34
N VAL A 185 -11.89 -8.78 -7.11
CA VAL A 185 -12.43 -9.82 -8.01
C VAL A 185 -12.00 -11.23 -7.65
N LYS A 186 -10.91 -11.38 -6.88
CA LYS A 186 -10.48 -12.65 -6.24
C LYS A 186 -10.08 -12.38 -4.80
N CYS A 187 -10.30 -13.34 -3.90
CA CYS A 187 -9.97 -13.17 -2.49
C CYS A 187 -9.60 -14.48 -1.80
N VAL A 188 -8.54 -14.45 -0.98
CA VAL A 188 -8.15 -15.60 -0.16
C VAL A 188 -9.25 -16.00 0.83
N ALA A 189 -10.07 -15.05 1.29
CA ALA A 189 -11.23 -15.34 2.14
C ALA A 189 -12.32 -16.19 1.44
N ARG A 190 -12.28 -16.24 0.11
CA ARG A 190 -13.15 -17.07 -0.75
C ARG A 190 -12.51 -18.39 -1.19
N GLY A 191 -11.26 -18.65 -0.77
CA GLY A 191 -10.49 -19.82 -1.17
C GLY A 191 -9.58 -19.62 -2.39
N ASP A 192 -9.49 -18.39 -2.94
CA ASP A 192 -8.50 -18.09 -3.98
C ASP A 192 -7.07 -18.15 -3.43
N LYS A 193 -6.08 -18.36 -4.31
CA LYS A 193 -4.65 -18.37 -3.93
C LYS A 193 -4.12 -17.00 -3.54
N PHE A 194 -4.76 -15.93 -3.98
CA PHE A 194 -4.37 -14.54 -3.77
C PHE A 194 -5.57 -13.61 -3.89
N CYS A 195 -5.43 -12.37 -3.42
CA CYS A 195 -6.41 -11.33 -3.70
C CYS A 195 -6.08 -10.67 -5.03
N GLN A 196 -7.10 -10.34 -5.82
CA GLN A 196 -6.93 -9.62 -7.07
C GLN A 196 -7.93 -8.48 -7.14
N PHE A 197 -7.44 -7.32 -7.60
CA PHE A 197 -8.19 -6.09 -7.67
C PHE A 197 -8.12 -5.52 -9.09
N ILE A 198 -9.19 -4.86 -9.51
CA ILE A 198 -9.29 -4.18 -10.80
C ILE A 198 -9.50 -2.70 -10.57
N LEU A 199 -8.66 -1.89 -11.21
CA LEU A 199 -8.83 -0.44 -11.32
C LEU A 199 -9.34 -0.12 -12.72
N ASN A 200 -10.51 0.49 -12.80
CA ASN A 200 -11.06 1.00 -14.05
C ASN A 200 -10.67 2.48 -14.20
N LEU A 201 -9.88 2.80 -15.22
CA LEU A 201 -9.36 4.15 -15.47
C LEU A 201 -10.30 5.04 -16.29
N LYS A 202 -11.43 4.49 -16.75
CA LYS A 202 -12.52 5.27 -17.35
C LYS A 202 -13.24 6.10 -16.30
N PRO A 203 -13.52 7.39 -16.58
CA PRO A 203 -14.40 8.19 -15.72
C PRO A 203 -15.77 7.50 -15.60
N ASN A 204 -16.24 7.29 -14.38
CA ASN A 204 -17.60 6.79 -14.18
C ASN A 204 -18.58 7.92 -14.52
N LYS A 205 -19.64 7.69 -15.31
CA LYS A 205 -20.59 8.77 -15.71
C LYS A 205 -21.21 9.48 -14.49
N GLU A 206 -21.41 8.77 -13.38
CA GLU A 206 -21.88 9.34 -12.09
C GLU A 206 -20.83 10.21 -11.38
N SER A 207 -19.54 10.03 -11.67
CA SER A 207 -18.46 10.83 -11.08
C SER A 207 -18.32 12.21 -11.72
N ILE A 208 -18.83 12.39 -12.95
CA ILE A 208 -18.82 13.65 -13.70
C ILE A 208 -19.90 14.60 -13.17
N LEU A 209 -21.11 14.09 -12.87
CA LEU A 209 -22.22 14.89 -12.36
C LEU A 209 -21.93 15.48 -10.97
N ASN A 210 -21.27 14.73 -10.10
CA ASN A 210 -20.89 15.19 -8.76
C ASN A 210 -19.69 16.15 -8.74
N TYR A 211 -18.93 16.29 -9.84
CA TYR A 211 -17.79 17.21 -9.91
C TYR A 211 -18.21 18.64 -10.25
N SER A 212 -19.21 18.78 -11.12
CA SER A 212 -19.83 20.08 -11.45
C SER A 212 -20.56 20.71 -10.26
N GLU A 213 -21.20 19.92 -9.40
CA GLU A 213 -22.00 20.45 -8.29
C GLU A 213 -21.17 20.85 -7.06
N VAL A 214 -20.02 20.21 -6.82
CA VAL A 214 -19.15 20.53 -5.67
C VAL A 214 -18.27 21.75 -5.95
N ASN A 215 -17.92 22.02 -7.22
CA ASN A 215 -17.13 23.19 -7.61
C ASN A 215 -17.96 24.43 -7.99
N ALA A 216 -19.29 24.29 -8.13
CA ALA A 216 -20.19 25.43 -8.34
C ALA A 216 -20.57 26.14 -7.01
N ASN A 217 -20.31 25.52 -5.86
CA ASN A 217 -20.67 26.04 -4.53
C ASN A 217 -19.48 26.55 -3.71
N SER A 218 -18.34 26.78 -4.36
CA SER A 218 -17.09 27.22 -3.72
C SER A 218 -16.50 28.51 -4.30
N VAL A 219 -17.35 29.35 -4.91
CA VAL A 219 -17.04 30.75 -5.26
C VAL A 219 -17.95 31.67 -4.46
#